data_AF-A0A7S2HB08-F1
#
_entry.id   AF-A0A7S2HB08-F1
#
_cell.length_a   1.000
_cell.length_b   1.000
_cell.length_c   1.000
_cell.angle_alpha   90.00
_cell.angle_beta   90.00
_cell.angle_gamma   90.00
#
_symmetry.space_group_name_H-M   'P 1'
#
loop_
_entity.id
_entity.type
_entity.pdbx_description
1 polymer ?
#
loop_
_entity_poly.entity_id
_entity_poly.type
_entity_poly.pdbx_seq_one_letter_code
_entity_poly.pdbx_strand_id
1 'polypeptide(L)'
;WTLTTLVGCYWLHRPLSAPESALPGISEMGIAPPARGVYRSGSATVGLLLACTVRLYSMLLLPHLADGAAAGRAAESTHMGYVAALGIAVQGVFTLETSLSTQTLLHFAGAIGFVLGTMWHADASNALFADLGDTALAASPVAR
;
A
#
# COMPACT_ATOMS: atom_id res chain seq x y z
N TRP A 1 0.53 -4.01 -19.05
CA TRP A 1 -0.14 -2.69 -19.14
C TRP A 1 0.52 -1.67 -18.22
N THR A 2 0.75 -1.96 -16.93
CA THR A 2 1.36 -1.02 -15.96
C THR A 2 2.71 -0.45 -16.40
N LEU A 3 3.64 -1.32 -16.83
CA LEU A 3 4.94 -0.88 -17.33
C LEU A 3 4.81 0.03 -18.55
N THR A 4 3.87 -0.27 -19.44
CA THR A 4 3.60 0.51 -20.65
C THR A 4 3.02 1.88 -20.31
N THR A 5 2.07 1.94 -19.37
CA THR A 5 1.53 3.18 -18.82
C THR A 5 2.64 4.02 -18.18
N LEU A 6 3.48 3.40 -17.33
CA LEU A 6 4.62 4.08 -16.70
C LEU A 6 5.58 4.67 -17.73
N VAL A 7 6.02 3.88 -18.72
CA VAL A 7 6.91 4.33 -19.79
C VAL A 7 6.28 5.48 -20.58
N GLY A 8 5.00 5.37 -20.93
CA GLY A 8 4.27 6.44 -21.62
C GLY A 8 4.19 7.74 -20.80
N CYS A 9 3.88 7.64 -19.51
CA CYS A 9 3.87 8.78 -18.59
C CYS A 9 5.25 9.42 -18.46
N TYR A 10 6.33 8.63 -18.31
CA TYR A 10 7.70 9.16 -18.25
C TYR A 10 8.11 9.86 -19.54
N TRP A 11 7.76 9.30 -20.69
CA TRP A 11 8.05 9.90 -21.98
C TRP A 11 7.35 11.26 -22.13
N LEU A 12 6.08 11.35 -21.75
CA LEU A 12 5.32 12.61 -21.74
C LEU A 12 5.84 13.63 -20.70
N HIS A 13 6.35 13.17 -19.56
CA HIS A 13 6.89 14.02 -18.49
C HIS A 13 8.32 14.53 -18.77
N ARG A 14 9.09 13.83 -19.60
CA ARG A 14 10.50 14.13 -19.88
C ARG A 14 10.80 15.60 -20.21
N PRO A 15 9.99 16.33 -21.01
CA PRO A 15 10.25 17.74 -21.31
C PRO A 15 10.11 18.69 -20.10
N LEU A 16 9.43 18.25 -19.03
CA LEU A 16 9.15 19.02 -17.83
C LEU A 16 10.07 18.65 -16.65
N SER A 17 10.97 17.69 -16.83
CA SER A 17 11.83 17.19 -15.75
C SER A 17 12.97 18.17 -15.46
N ALA A 18 13.30 18.34 -14.18
CA ALA A 18 14.44 19.17 -13.79
C ALA A 18 15.75 18.54 -14.31
N PRO A 19 16.72 19.34 -14.80
CA PRO A 19 17.98 18.80 -15.33
C PRO A 19 18.77 17.98 -14.29
N GLU A 20 18.53 18.26 -13.02
CA GLU A 20 19.21 17.66 -11.87
C GLU A 20 18.62 16.29 -11.47
N SER A 21 17.38 15.96 -11.86
CA SER A 21 16.71 14.73 -11.41
C SER A 21 16.75 13.64 -12.50
N ALA A 22 17.56 12.60 -12.24
CA ALA A 22 17.66 11.44 -13.12
C ALA A 22 16.38 10.57 -13.11
N LEU A 23 15.61 10.63 -12.02
CA LEU A 23 14.33 9.95 -11.86
C LEU A 23 13.35 10.89 -11.16
N PRO A 24 12.20 11.19 -11.77
CA PRO A 24 11.10 11.89 -11.12
C PRO A 24 10.69 11.14 -9.84
N GLY A 25 10.90 11.75 -8.68
CA GLY A 25 10.35 11.21 -7.44
C GLY A 25 8.84 11.44 -7.43
N ILE A 26 8.04 10.40 -7.23
CA ILE A 26 6.57 10.57 -7.06
C ILE A 26 6.28 11.57 -5.92
N SER A 27 7.14 11.57 -4.91
CA SER A 27 7.13 12.52 -3.78
C SER A 27 7.41 13.98 -4.17
N GLU A 28 8.11 14.25 -5.27
CA GLU A 28 8.35 15.62 -5.77
C GLU A 28 7.06 16.28 -6.26
N MET A 29 6.10 15.47 -6.72
CA MET A 29 4.75 15.97 -7.06
C MET A 29 4.06 16.59 -5.84
N GLY A 30 4.44 16.22 -4.62
CA GLY A 30 3.91 16.80 -3.39
C GLY A 30 4.32 18.26 -3.15
N ILE A 31 5.31 18.79 -3.88
CA ILE A 31 5.95 20.07 -3.58
C ILE A 31 5.25 21.24 -4.28
N ALA A 32 5.10 21.17 -5.60
CA ALA A 32 4.68 22.31 -6.42
C ALA A 32 3.27 22.12 -7.06
N PRO A 33 2.42 23.17 -7.08
CA PRO A 33 1.20 23.18 -7.90
C PRO A 33 1.51 23.12 -9.41
N PRO A 34 0.64 22.52 -10.25
CA PRO A 34 -0.62 21.85 -9.91
C PRO A 34 -0.44 20.38 -9.48
N ALA A 35 0.76 19.81 -9.66
CA ALA A 35 1.06 18.39 -9.36
C ALA A 35 0.71 18.01 -7.91
N ARG A 36 0.88 18.94 -6.97
CA ARG A 36 0.49 18.76 -5.57
C ARG A 36 -0.97 18.39 -5.41
N GLY A 37 -1.88 19.00 -6.18
CA GLY A 37 -3.31 18.66 -6.12
C GLY A 37 -3.57 17.21 -6.53
N VAL A 38 -2.92 16.75 -7.60
CA VAL A 38 -3.01 15.38 -8.11
C VAL A 38 -2.41 14.38 -7.13
N TYR A 39 -1.26 14.71 -6.52
CA TYR A 39 -0.63 13.86 -5.52
C TYR A 39 -1.55 13.65 -4.30
N ARG A 40 -2.16 14.72 -3.80
CA ARG A 40 -3.07 14.68 -2.65
C ARG A 40 -4.31 13.84 -2.94
N SER A 41 -5.00 14.13 -4.04
CA SER A 41 -6.22 13.38 -4.42
C SER A 41 -5.91 11.93 -4.73
N GLY A 42 -4.85 11.66 -5.49
CA GLY A 42 -4.40 10.31 -5.83
C GLY A 42 -4.10 9.47 -4.60
N SER A 43 -3.30 10.00 -3.67
CA SER A 43 -2.93 9.29 -2.43
C SER A 43 -4.15 9.04 -1.54
N ALA A 44 -5.07 10.01 -1.42
CA ALA A 44 -6.31 9.82 -0.68
C ALA A 44 -7.22 8.75 -1.31
N THR A 45 -7.36 8.76 -2.65
CA THR A 45 -8.12 7.73 -3.38
C THR A 45 -7.49 6.35 -3.21
N VAL A 46 -6.16 6.23 -3.32
CA VAL A 46 -5.46 4.95 -3.11
C VAL A 46 -5.65 4.45 -1.67
N GLY A 47 -5.51 5.30 -0.66
CA GLY A 47 -5.75 4.92 0.73
C GLY A 47 -7.18 4.44 0.98
N LEU A 48 -8.17 5.13 0.42
CA LEU A 48 -9.58 4.71 0.53
C LEU A 48 -9.82 3.36 -0.15
N LEU A 49 -9.34 3.18 -1.38
CA LEU A 49 -9.50 1.93 -2.12
C LEU A 49 -8.81 0.77 -1.40
N LEU A 50 -7.62 1.00 -0.83
CA LEU A 50 -6.92 -0.02 -0.05
C LEU A 50 -7.71 -0.39 1.21
N ALA A 51 -8.22 0.59 1.96
CA ALA A 51 -9.07 0.34 3.12
C ALA A 51 -10.34 -0.44 2.75
N CYS A 52 -11.01 -0.09 1.64
CA CYS A 52 -12.15 -0.83 1.13
C CYS A 52 -11.78 -2.27 0.76
N THR A 53 -10.63 -2.47 0.13
CA THR A 53 -10.13 -3.80 -0.25
C THR A 53 -9.87 -4.66 0.99
N VAL A 54 -9.18 -4.11 1.99
CA VAL A 54 -8.91 -4.79 3.28
C VAL A 54 -10.22 -5.13 3.99
N ARG A 55 -11.21 -4.23 3.94
CA ARG A 55 -12.55 -4.48 4.51
C ARG A 55 -13.29 -5.60 3.78
N LEU A 56 -13.26 -5.61 2.46
CA LEU A 56 -13.88 -6.68 1.67
C LEU A 56 -13.17 -8.02 1.93
N TYR A 57 -11.84 -8.01 1.98
CA TYR A 57 -11.03 -9.15 2.37
C TYR A 57 -11.45 -9.71 3.74
N SER A 58 -11.62 -8.84 4.75
CA SER A 58 -12.01 -9.29 6.08
C SER A 58 -13.46 -9.76 6.21
N MET A 59 -14.38 -9.24 5.40
CA MET A 59 -15.80 -9.63 5.46
C MET A 59 -16.13 -10.84 4.58
N LEU A 60 -15.47 -10.97 3.44
CA LEU A 60 -15.83 -11.98 2.44
C LEU A 60 -14.88 -13.18 2.48
N LEU A 61 -13.58 -12.95 2.65
CA LEU A 61 -12.61 -14.03 2.53
C LEU A 61 -12.26 -14.66 3.87
N LEU A 62 -11.85 -13.84 4.85
CA LEU A 62 -11.35 -14.34 6.13
C LEU A 62 -12.33 -15.25 6.90
N PRO A 63 -13.66 -15.02 6.91
CA PRO A 63 -14.58 -15.92 7.62
C PRO A 63 -14.62 -17.35 7.07
N HIS A 64 -14.14 -17.57 5.84
CA HIS A 64 -14.10 -18.89 5.22
C HIS A 64 -12.73 -19.56 5.32
N LEU A 65 -11.71 -18.81 5.75
CA LEU A 65 -10.30 -19.24 5.73
C LEU A 65 -9.65 -19.24 7.11
N ALA A 66 -10.15 -18.45 8.06
CA ALA A 66 -9.44 -18.13 9.28
C ALA A 66 -10.11 -18.71 10.53
N ASP A 67 -10.28 -20.04 10.56
CA ASP A 67 -10.76 -20.74 11.74
C ASP A 67 -9.62 -21.09 12.71
N GLY A 68 -9.92 -21.08 14.02
CA GLY A 68 -8.99 -21.53 15.05
C GLY A 68 -7.66 -20.75 15.06
N ALA A 69 -6.54 -21.46 14.89
CA ALA A 69 -5.20 -20.87 14.95
C ALA A 69 -4.91 -19.83 13.84
N ALA A 70 -5.62 -19.92 12.70
CA ALA A 70 -5.47 -18.99 11.58
C ALA A 70 -6.10 -17.61 11.84
N ALA A 71 -7.00 -17.49 12.82
CA ALA A 71 -7.70 -16.25 13.16
C ALA A 71 -6.74 -15.12 13.58
N GLY A 72 -5.66 -15.46 14.30
CA GLY A 72 -4.65 -14.49 14.74
C GLY A 72 -3.95 -13.81 13.56
N ARG A 73 -3.44 -14.61 12.61
CA ARG A 73 -2.78 -14.10 11.39
C ARG A 73 -3.73 -13.30 10.51
N ALA A 74 -4.98 -13.71 10.42
CA ALA A 74 -6.02 -13.01 9.68
C ALA A 74 -6.33 -11.63 10.27
N ALA A 75 -6.43 -11.53 11.60
CA ALA A 75 -6.63 -10.27 12.30
C ALA A 75 -5.41 -9.34 12.14
N GLU A 76 -4.20 -9.89 12.28
CA GLU A 76 -2.95 -9.15 12.08
C GLU A 76 -2.83 -8.61 10.65
N SER A 77 -3.02 -9.47 9.64
CA SER A 77 -3.06 -9.06 8.23
C SER A 77 -4.04 -7.91 8.02
N THR A 78 -5.28 -8.04 8.52
CA THR A 78 -6.31 -7.01 8.37
C THR A 78 -5.89 -5.69 9.03
N HIS A 79 -5.40 -5.74 10.26
CA HIS A 79 -4.98 -4.56 11.00
C HIS A 79 -3.84 -3.82 10.26
N MET A 80 -2.82 -4.55 9.81
CA MET A 80 -1.69 -3.95 9.11
C MET A 80 -2.06 -3.42 7.72
N GLY A 81 -3.06 -4.04 7.07
CA GLY A 81 -3.67 -3.51 5.86
C GLY A 81 -4.32 -2.13 6.08
N TYR A 82 -5.02 -1.93 7.19
CA TYR A 82 -5.56 -0.62 7.55
C TYR A 82 -4.48 0.39 7.95
N VAL A 83 -3.43 -0.04 8.66
CA VAL A 83 -2.26 0.82 8.94
C VAL A 83 -1.63 1.30 7.63
N ALA A 84 -1.50 0.42 6.64
CA ALA A 84 -0.99 0.78 5.32
C ALA A 84 -1.91 1.82 4.64
N ALA A 85 -3.21 1.54 4.58
CA ALA A 85 -4.21 2.44 4.00
C ALA A 85 -4.21 3.83 4.64
N LEU A 86 -4.10 3.90 5.97
CA LEU A 86 -3.98 5.15 6.70
C LEU A 86 -2.66 5.86 6.38
N GLY A 87 -1.54 5.14 6.34
CA GLY A 87 -0.23 5.70 6.04
C GLY A 87 -0.16 6.40 4.68
N ILE A 88 -0.72 5.80 3.63
CA ILE A 88 -0.78 6.45 2.31
C ILE A 88 -1.76 7.62 2.26
N ALA A 89 -2.89 7.54 2.97
CA ALA A 89 -3.81 8.68 3.08
C ALA A 89 -3.17 9.87 3.81
N VAL A 90 -2.42 9.62 4.90
CA VAL A 90 -1.68 10.63 5.65
C VAL A 90 -0.65 11.33 4.77
N GLN A 91 0.11 10.60 3.94
CA GLN A 91 1.03 11.19 2.95
C GLN A 91 0.31 12.12 1.96
N GLY A 92 -0.90 11.78 1.56
CA GLY A 92 -1.75 12.62 0.71
C GLY A 92 -2.26 13.88 1.41
N VAL A 93 -2.54 13.82 2.72
CA VAL A 93 -3.00 15.01 3.47
C VAL A 93 -1.83 15.95 3.75
N PHE A 94 -0.73 15.40 4.28
CA PHE A 94 0.48 16.11 4.66
C PHE A 94 1.52 15.88 3.58
N THR A 95 1.68 16.85 2.69
CA THR A 95 2.58 16.75 1.53
C THR A 95 3.98 17.24 1.87
N LEU A 96 4.98 16.75 1.12
CA LEU A 96 6.36 17.19 1.26
C LEU A 96 6.53 18.68 0.99
N GLU A 97 7.32 19.32 1.84
CA GLU A 97 7.79 20.69 1.67
C GLU A 97 9.30 20.69 1.47
N THR A 98 9.82 21.75 0.86
CA THR A 98 11.27 21.92 0.64
C THR A 98 12.05 22.14 1.93
N SER A 99 11.37 22.49 3.03
CA SER A 99 11.94 22.61 4.36
C SER A 99 11.48 21.47 5.29
N LEU A 100 12.27 21.20 6.32
CA LEU A 100 11.94 20.20 7.33
C LEU A 100 10.89 20.79 8.31
N SER A 101 9.62 20.71 7.92
CA SER A 101 8.48 21.17 8.71
C SER A 101 7.76 20.02 9.39
N THR A 102 6.85 20.33 10.33
CA THR A 102 5.97 19.33 10.94
C THR A 102 5.15 18.58 9.88
N GLN A 103 4.77 19.24 8.78
CA GLN A 103 4.07 18.59 7.68
C GLN A 103 4.95 17.55 6.98
N THR A 104 6.21 17.88 6.71
CA THR A 104 7.19 16.94 6.14
C THR A 104 7.45 15.77 7.10
N LEU A 105 7.49 16.00 8.41
CA LEU A 105 7.62 14.92 9.40
C LEU A 105 6.40 13.99 9.41
N LEU A 106 5.18 14.54 9.36
CA LEU A 106 3.94 13.75 9.26
C LEU A 106 3.86 12.97 7.95
N HIS A 107 4.33 13.55 6.85
CA HIS A 107 4.46 12.87 5.56
C HIS A 107 5.34 11.61 5.70
N PHE A 108 6.53 11.75 6.28
CA PHE A 108 7.43 10.62 6.47
C PHE A 108 6.87 9.58 7.44
N ALA A 109 6.20 9.99 8.50
CA ALA A 109 5.50 9.06 9.39
C ALA A 109 4.44 8.24 8.64
N GLY A 110 3.66 8.89 7.77
CA GLY A 110 2.72 8.22 6.87
C GLY A 110 3.41 7.26 5.90
N ALA A 111 4.55 7.64 5.33
CA ALA A 111 5.36 6.79 4.44
C ALA A 111 5.87 5.53 5.14
N ILE A 112 6.41 5.68 6.35
CA ILE A 112 6.87 4.56 7.18
C ILE A 112 5.68 3.64 7.52
N GLY A 113 4.56 4.22 7.96
CA GLY A 113 3.34 3.47 8.27
C GLY A 113 2.81 2.69 7.06
N PHE A 114 2.83 3.29 5.87
CA PHE A 114 2.47 2.63 4.62
C PHE A 114 3.38 1.44 4.33
N VAL A 115 4.71 1.65 4.31
CA VAL A 115 5.68 0.60 3.98
C VAL A 115 5.61 -0.54 4.98
N LEU A 116 5.70 -0.26 6.27
CA LEU A 116 5.68 -1.29 7.31
C LEU A 116 4.32 -2.01 7.34
N GLY A 117 3.23 -1.26 7.23
CA GLY A 117 1.88 -1.83 7.14
C GLY A 117 1.73 -2.78 5.95
N THR A 118 2.21 -2.40 4.77
CA THR A 118 2.17 -3.25 3.57
C THR A 118 3.03 -4.48 3.72
N MET A 119 4.26 -4.35 4.23
CA MET A 119 5.17 -5.49 4.44
C MET A 119 4.56 -6.51 5.39
N TRP A 120 4.08 -6.07 6.55
CA TRP A 120 3.47 -6.97 7.54
C TRP A 120 2.11 -7.52 7.10
N HIS A 121 1.29 -6.72 6.42
CA HIS A 121 0.06 -7.22 5.80
C HIS A 121 0.35 -8.35 4.81
N ALA A 122 1.36 -8.17 3.96
CA ALA A 122 1.76 -9.18 2.98
C ALA A 122 2.32 -10.44 3.65
N ASP A 123 3.22 -10.28 4.63
CA ASP A 123 3.80 -11.39 5.37
C ASP A 123 2.74 -12.23 6.08
N ALA A 124 1.86 -11.59 6.86
CA ALA A 124 0.78 -12.27 7.57
C ALA A 124 -0.22 -12.96 6.61
N SER A 125 -0.53 -12.33 5.47
CA SER A 125 -1.41 -12.92 4.45
C SER A 125 -0.77 -14.13 3.78
N ASN A 126 0.51 -14.03 3.39
CA ASN A 126 1.23 -15.13 2.77
C ASN A 126 1.36 -16.32 3.72
N ALA A 127 1.65 -16.07 4.99
CA ALA A 127 1.72 -17.12 6.00
C ALA A 127 0.35 -17.79 6.22
N LEU A 128 -0.75 -17.02 6.23
CA LEU A 128 -2.10 -17.58 6.31
C LEU A 128 -2.39 -18.52 5.12
N PHE A 129 -2.06 -18.11 3.90
CA PHE A 129 -2.28 -18.95 2.71
C PHE A 129 -1.36 -20.18 2.66
N ALA A 130 -0.13 -20.07 3.17
CA ALA A 130 0.78 -21.22 3.30
C ALA A 130 0.23 -22.27 4.27
N ASP A 131 -0.19 -21.86 5.47
CA ASP A 131 -0.76 -22.75 6.49
C ASP A 131 -2.01 -23.50 5.94
N LEU A 132 -2.84 -22.81 5.14
CA LEU A 132 -4.01 -23.39 4.48
C LEU A 132 -3.64 -24.40 3.39
N GLY A 133 -2.62 -24.08 2.58
CA GLY A 133 -2.10 -24.98 1.56
C GLY A 133 -1.59 -26.29 2.15
N ASP A 134 -0.82 -26.21 3.23
CA ASP A 134 -0.28 -27.38 3.94
C ASP A 134 -1.40 -28.24 4.54
N THR A 135 -2.41 -27.60 5.14
CA THR A 135 -3.58 -28.30 5.70
C THR A 135 -4.38 -29.02 4.60
N ALA A 136 -4.60 -28.36 3.47
CA ALA A 136 -5.31 -28.95 2.33
C ALA A 136 -4.54 -30.13 1.72
N LEU A 137 -3.21 -30.03 1.61
CA LEU A 137 -2.35 -31.12 1.17
C LEU A 137 -2.39 -32.31 2.14
N ALA A 138 -2.32 -32.06 3.45
CA ALA A 138 -2.38 -33.11 4.47
C ALA A 138 -3.75 -33.82 4.51
N ALA A 139 -4.83 -33.12 4.17
CA ALA A 139 -6.17 -33.68 4.06
C ALA A 139 -6.42 -34.44 2.74
N SER A 140 -5.55 -34.29 1.73
CA SER A 140 -5.73 -34.89 0.41
C SER A 140 -5.52 -36.41 0.45
N PRO A 141 -6.48 -37.22 -0.03
CA PRO A 141 -6.32 -38.68 -0.09
C PRO A 141 -5.24 -39.14 -1.07
N VAL A 142 -4.76 -38.26 -1.96
CA VAL A 142 -3.67 -38.55 -2.92
C VAL A 142 -2.29 -38.49 -2.24
N ALA A 143 -2.19 -37.88 -1.05
CA ALA A 143 -0.94 -37.78 -0.29
C ALA A 143 -0.69 -38.98 0.65
N ARG A 144 -1.59 -39.96 0.69
CA ARG A 144 -1.46 -41.20 1.48
C ARG A 144 -1.06 -42.39 0.62
#